data_AF-U2ED82-F1
#
_entry.id   AF-U2ED82-F1
#
_cell.length_a   1.000
_cell.length_b   1.000
_cell.length_c   1.000
_cell.angle_alpha   90.00
_cell.angle_beta   90.00
_cell.angle_gamma   90.00
#
_symmetry.space_group_name_H-M   'P 1'
#
loop_
_entity.id
_entity.type
_entity.pdbx_description
1 polymer ?
#
loop_
_entity_poly.entity_id
_entity_poly.type
_entity_poly.pdbx_seq_one_letter_code
_entity_poly.pdbx_strand_id
1 'polypeptide(L)'
;MFFYYLKLGGITLDNYEKETLYIPLGLKTKTEIFDGFGKEELFQAIVSTVVAGVIDVAAYFVTRSISFCVVFILSAIAGSVMMLTKDKSNISVLDQLNFMVKFGKSQKKYRYKYLDEWN
;
A
#
# COMPACT_ATOMS: atom_id res chain seq x y z
N MET A 1 -0.79 56.29 40.82
CA MET A 1 0.13 56.01 39.69
C MET A 1 0.82 54.64 39.82
N PHE A 2 1.29 54.25 41.02
CA PHE A 2 1.94 52.94 41.28
C PHE A 2 1.04 51.69 41.07
N PHE A 3 -0.29 51.82 41.16
CA PHE A 3 -1.21 50.69 40.96
C PHE A 3 -1.45 50.30 39.49
N TYR A 4 -1.15 51.18 38.52
CA TYR A 4 -1.33 50.87 37.09
C TYR A 4 -0.23 49.94 36.54
N TYR A 5 0.99 50.00 37.10
CA TYR A 5 2.10 49.16 36.66
C TYR A 5 1.96 47.69 37.09
N LEU A 6 1.32 47.40 38.24
CA LEU A 6 1.12 46.02 38.71
C LEU A 6 0.05 45.26 37.91
N LYS A 7 -0.85 45.98 37.21
CA LYS A 7 -1.87 45.38 36.32
C LYS A 7 -1.31 45.06 34.92
N LEU A 8 -0.27 45.78 34.49
CA LEU A 8 0.39 45.61 33.18
C LEU A 8 1.54 44.58 33.21
N GLY A 9 2.15 44.34 34.37
CA GLY A 9 3.24 43.35 34.53
C GLY A 9 2.80 41.88 34.59
N GLY A 10 1.49 41.60 34.53
CA GLY A 10 0.93 40.24 34.44
C GLY A 10 0.38 39.89 33.05
N ILE A 11 0.65 40.73 32.05
CA ILE A 11 0.13 40.57 30.68
C ILE A 11 1.32 40.75 29.75
N THR A 12 2.14 39.71 29.58
CA THR A 12 2.93 39.36 28.38
C THR A 12 4.01 38.34 28.79
N LEU A 13 4.27 37.38 27.90
CA LEU A 13 5.14 36.19 28.05
C LEU A 13 4.42 35.04 28.77
N ASP A 14 3.54 34.27 28.11
CA ASP A 14 3.99 33.18 27.24
C ASP A 14 2.85 32.76 26.28
N ASN A 15 2.67 33.54 25.21
CA ASN A 15 1.85 33.14 24.05
C ASN A 15 2.67 32.23 23.12
N TYR A 16 3.13 31.09 23.62
CA TYR A 16 3.60 29.98 22.77
C TYR A 16 3.57 28.66 23.54
N GLU A 17 2.49 28.39 24.29
CA GLU A 17 2.09 26.98 24.44
C GLU A 17 1.85 26.49 23.02
N LYS A 18 2.82 25.74 22.49
CA LYS A 18 2.62 24.87 21.36
C LYS A 18 1.41 24.03 21.74
N GLU A 19 0.23 24.43 21.28
CA GLU A 19 -0.85 23.51 21.01
C GLU A 19 -0.26 22.53 20.01
N THR A 20 0.45 21.53 20.51
CA THR A 20 0.78 20.33 19.77
C THR A 20 -0.57 19.72 19.51
N LEU A 21 -1.18 20.12 18.40
CA LEU A 21 -2.38 19.52 17.87
C LEU A 21 -2.03 18.03 17.73
N TYR A 22 -2.41 17.26 18.74
CA TYR A 22 -2.15 15.84 18.79
C TYR A 22 -3.11 15.22 17.78
N ILE A 23 -2.64 15.15 16.53
CA ILE A 23 -3.28 14.30 15.54
C ILE A 23 -2.97 12.89 16.03
N PRO A 24 -3.96 12.13 16.52
CA PRO A 24 -3.69 10.78 16.98
C PRO A 24 -3.12 10.01 15.78
N LEU A 25 -1.86 9.60 15.91
CA LEU A 25 -1.22 8.68 14.98
C LEU A 25 -1.97 7.35 15.11
N GLY A 26 -2.98 7.15 14.27
CA GLY A 26 -3.89 6.02 14.39
C GLY A 26 -5.32 6.27 13.92
N LEU A 27 -5.66 7.50 13.48
CA LEU A 27 -6.93 7.74 12.77
C LEU A 27 -6.90 7.01 11.42
N LYS A 28 -7.34 5.76 11.41
CA LYS A 28 -7.66 4.98 10.21
C LYS A 28 -8.87 5.61 9.54
N THR A 29 -8.64 6.66 8.75
CA THR A 29 -9.69 7.43 8.07
C THR A 29 -10.33 6.67 6.91
N LYS A 30 -9.74 5.54 6.50
CA LYS A 30 -10.29 4.65 5.47
C LYS A 30 -11.14 3.56 6.11
N THR A 31 -12.34 3.33 5.54
CA THR A 31 -13.18 2.19 5.93
C THR A 31 -12.48 0.89 5.55
N GLU A 32 -11.74 0.33 6.49
CA GLU A 32 -11.15 -1.01 6.45
C GLU A 32 -12.21 -2.01 6.95
N ILE A 33 -12.42 -3.10 6.21
CA ILE A 33 -13.35 -4.18 6.62
C ILE A 33 -12.66 -5.05 7.68
N PHE A 34 -11.35 -5.23 7.56
CA PHE A 34 -10.44 -5.76 8.57
C PHE A 34 -9.08 -5.07 8.42
N ASP A 35 -8.22 -5.15 9.44
CA ASP A 35 -6.90 -4.49 9.43
C ASP A 35 -6.13 -4.86 8.15
N GLY A 36 -5.77 -3.85 7.36
CA GLY A 36 -5.05 -4.04 6.09
C GLY A 36 -5.90 -4.45 4.88
N PHE A 37 -7.23 -4.54 4.99
CA PHE A 37 -8.13 -4.88 3.87
C PHE A 37 -9.30 -3.91 3.74
N GLY A 38 -9.18 -3.03 2.74
CA GLY A 38 -10.19 -2.05 2.38
C GLY A 38 -11.12 -2.54 1.27
N LYS A 39 -12.07 -1.67 0.89
CA LYS A 39 -12.99 -1.91 -0.22
C LYS A 39 -12.28 -2.06 -1.58
N GLU A 40 -11.17 -1.35 -1.77
CA GLU A 40 -10.33 -1.43 -2.97
C GLU A 40 -9.73 -2.83 -3.14
N GLU A 41 -9.20 -3.40 -2.04
CA GLU A 41 -8.63 -4.75 -2.03
C GLU A 41 -9.70 -5.81 -2.25
N LEU A 42 -10.90 -5.61 -1.68
CA LEU A 42 -12.04 -6.51 -1.93
C LEU A 42 -12.39 -6.55 -3.42
N PHE A 43 -12.44 -5.41 -4.10
CA PHE A 43 -12.71 -5.38 -5.54
C PHE A 43 -11.62 -6.11 -6.34
N GLN A 44 -10.35 -5.91 -6.00
CA GLN A 44 -9.24 -6.62 -6.63
C GLN A 44 -9.26 -8.14 -6.33
N ALA A 45 -9.69 -8.57 -5.14
CA ALA A 45 -9.89 -9.97 -4.78
C ALA A 45 -11.01 -10.64 -5.62
N ILE A 46 -12.11 -9.91 -5.87
CA ILE A 46 -13.18 -10.40 -6.76
C ILE A 46 -12.64 -10.57 -8.18
N VAL A 47 -11.96 -9.56 -8.73
CA VAL A 47 -11.41 -9.61 -10.09
C VAL A 47 -10.42 -10.77 -10.23
N SER A 48 -9.51 -10.95 -9.27
CA SER A 48 -8.55 -12.06 -9.29
C SER A 48 -9.22 -13.44 -9.16
N THR A 49 -10.32 -13.56 -8.41
CA THR A 49 -11.08 -14.81 -8.32
C THR A 49 -11.71 -15.17 -9.67
N VAL A 50 -12.25 -14.19 -10.40
CA VAL A 50 -12.80 -14.42 -11.75
C VAL A 50 -11.70 -14.89 -12.70
N VAL A 51 -10.53 -14.25 -12.67
CA VAL A 51 -9.38 -14.65 -13.49
C VAL A 51 -8.91 -16.06 -13.12
N ALA A 52 -8.81 -16.38 -11.83
CA ALA A 52 -8.45 -17.71 -11.35
C ALA A 52 -9.46 -18.78 -11.82
N GLY A 53 -10.75 -18.47 -11.82
CA GLY A 53 -11.80 -19.37 -12.33
C GLY A 53 -11.65 -19.66 -13.83
N VAL A 54 -11.29 -18.67 -14.65
CA VAL A 54 -11.00 -18.89 -16.08
C VAL A 54 -9.80 -19.82 -16.27
N ILE A 55 -8.74 -19.61 -15.48
CA ILE A 55 -7.54 -20.46 -15.49
C ILE A 55 -7.87 -21.88 -15.02
N ASP A 56 -8.72 -22.02 -14.00
CA ASP A 56 -9.15 -23.30 -13.45
C ASP A 56 -9.96 -24.13 -14.47
N VAL A 57 -10.86 -23.48 -15.22
CA VAL A 57 -11.56 -24.14 -16.34
C VAL A 57 -10.56 -24.60 -17.42
N ALA A 58 -9.56 -23.79 -17.75
CA ALA A 58 -8.51 -24.19 -18.68
C ALA A 58 -7.69 -25.38 -18.14
N ALA A 59 -7.38 -25.40 -16.84
CA ALA A 59 -6.69 -26.50 -16.17
C ALA A 59 -7.54 -27.79 -16.16
N TYR A 60 -8.86 -27.67 -16.02
CA TYR A 60 -9.78 -28.81 -16.10
C TYR A 60 -9.72 -29.52 -17.45
N PHE A 61 -9.58 -28.79 -18.56
CA PHE A 61 -9.43 -29.41 -19.89
C PHE A 61 -8.18 -30.29 -20.01
N VAL A 62 -7.11 -29.97 -19.27
CA VAL A 62 -5.85 -30.73 -19.27
C VAL A 62 -5.94 -31.92 -18.32
N THR A 63 -6.34 -31.69 -17.07
CA THR A 63 -6.27 -32.70 -16.01
C THR A 63 -7.48 -33.65 -16.01
N ARG A 64 -8.63 -33.23 -16.59
CA ARG A 64 -9.92 -33.96 -16.62
C ARG A 64 -10.40 -34.49 -15.26
N SER A 65 -9.86 -33.96 -14.17
CA SER A 65 -10.09 -34.45 -12.81
C SER A 65 -10.72 -33.34 -11.97
N ILE A 66 -11.92 -33.59 -11.46
CA ILE A 66 -12.69 -32.61 -10.68
C ILE A 66 -11.97 -32.24 -9.36
N SER A 67 -11.28 -33.21 -8.75
CA SER A 67 -10.60 -33.01 -7.46
C SER A 67 -9.46 -32.00 -7.55
N PHE A 68 -8.74 -31.98 -8.67
CA PHE A 68 -7.66 -31.02 -8.90
C PHE A 68 -8.18 -29.59 -9.01
N CYS A 69 -9.28 -29.41 -9.74
CA CYS A 69 -9.98 -28.14 -9.92
C CYS A 69 -10.46 -27.56 -8.56
N VAL A 70 -11.07 -28.39 -7.71
CA VAL A 70 -11.53 -27.95 -6.37
C VAL A 70 -10.37 -27.49 -5.49
N VAL A 71 -9.25 -28.23 -5.47
CA VAL A 71 -8.07 -27.84 -4.67
C VAL A 71 -7.44 -26.56 -5.22
N PHE A 72 -7.35 -26.44 -6.54
CA PHE A 72 -6.77 -25.27 -7.20
C PHE A 72 -7.57 -24.00 -6.90
N ILE A 73 -8.90 -24.03 -7.07
CA ILE A 73 -9.73 -22.84 -6.86
C ILE A 73 -9.73 -22.40 -5.38
N LEU A 74 -9.77 -23.33 -4.43
CA LEU A 74 -9.67 -23.04 -2.99
C LEU A 74 -8.33 -22.39 -2.64
N SER A 75 -7.23 -22.96 -3.15
CA SER A 75 -5.89 -22.40 -2.96
C SER A 75 -5.74 -21.03 -3.61
N ALA A 76 -6.37 -20.81 -4.77
CA ALA A 76 -6.30 -19.54 -5.49
C ALA A 76 -7.05 -18.42 -4.76
N ILE A 77 -8.24 -18.70 -4.20
CA ILE A 77 -9.00 -17.73 -3.41
C ILE A 77 -8.24 -17.37 -2.13
N ALA A 78 -7.75 -18.38 -1.40
CA ALA A 78 -6.97 -18.16 -0.18
C ALA A 78 -5.67 -17.38 -0.46
N GLY A 79 -4.95 -17.76 -1.51
CA GLY A 79 -3.74 -17.09 -1.95
C GLY A 79 -3.99 -15.65 -2.39
N SER A 80 -5.08 -15.39 -3.11
CA SER A 80 -5.47 -14.03 -3.51
C SER A 80 -5.72 -13.15 -2.28
N VAL A 81 -6.57 -13.58 -1.35
CA VAL A 81 -6.87 -12.79 -0.14
C VAL A 81 -5.59 -12.53 0.68
N MET A 82 -4.72 -13.54 0.84
CA MET A 82 -3.46 -13.37 1.54
C MET A 82 -2.51 -12.38 0.84
N MET A 83 -2.45 -12.40 -0.50
CA MET A 83 -1.56 -11.54 -1.28
C MET A 83 -2.00 -10.05 -1.30
N LEU A 84 -3.31 -9.82 -1.20
CA LEU A 84 -3.91 -8.48 -1.15
C LEU A 84 -3.96 -7.89 0.27
N THR A 85 -3.87 -8.73 1.31
CA THR A 85 -3.86 -8.24 2.68
C THR A 85 -2.61 -7.40 2.94
N LYS A 86 -2.80 -6.15 3.36
CA LYS A 86 -1.68 -5.25 3.67
C LYS A 86 -1.09 -5.58 5.03
N ASP A 87 0.23 -5.66 5.08
CA ASP A 87 0.97 -5.84 6.34
C ASP A 87 1.02 -4.51 7.13
N LYS A 88 1.63 -4.49 8.32
CA LYS A 88 1.77 -3.30 9.20
C LYS A 88 2.37 -2.07 8.51
N SER A 89 3.12 -2.28 7.43
CA SER A 89 3.68 -1.24 6.57
C SER A 89 2.70 -0.67 5.53
N ASN A 90 1.43 -1.07 5.54
CA ASN A 90 0.36 -0.65 4.62
C ASN A 90 0.70 -0.88 3.13
N ILE A 91 1.53 -1.89 2.86
CA ILE A 91 1.90 -2.32 1.50
C ILE A 91 1.40 -3.75 1.28
N SER A 92 0.75 -3.98 0.15
CA SER A 92 0.38 -5.34 -0.28
C SER A 92 1.51 -5.96 -1.12
N VAL A 93 1.45 -7.28 -1.33
CA VAL A 93 2.40 -7.97 -2.22
C VAL A 93 2.19 -7.53 -3.67
N LEU A 94 0.95 -7.23 -4.07
CA LEU A 94 0.64 -6.66 -5.39
C LEU A 94 1.35 -5.32 -5.63
N ASP A 95 1.36 -4.45 -4.61
CA ASP A 95 2.05 -3.16 -4.70
C ASP A 95 3.56 -3.34 -4.90
N GLN A 96 4.15 -4.30 -4.19
CA GLN A 96 5.57 -4.63 -4.32
C GLN A 96 5.92 -5.14 -5.72
N LEU A 97 5.08 -6.00 -6.30
CA LEU A 97 5.23 -6.46 -7.68
C LEU A 97 5.18 -5.30 -8.68
N ASN A 98 4.24 -4.36 -8.49
CA ASN A 98 4.13 -3.17 -9.33
C ASN A 98 5.40 -2.30 -9.24
N PHE A 99 5.94 -2.11 -8.04
CA PHE A 99 7.20 -1.38 -7.85
C PHE A 99 8.36 -2.06 -8.58
N MET A 100 8.43 -3.39 -8.55
CA MET A 100 9.47 -4.14 -9.27
C MET A 100 9.34 -3.99 -10.79
N VAL A 101 8.14 -4.08 -11.35
CA VAL A 101 7.90 -3.85 -12.78
C VAL A 101 8.29 -2.43 -13.18
N LYS A 102 7.90 -1.44 -12.38
CA LYS A 102 8.27 -0.03 -12.60
C LYS A 102 9.78 0.18 -12.52
N PHE A 103 10.45 -0.49 -11.58
CA PHE A 103 11.90 -0.43 -11.43
C PHE A 103 12.62 -1.02 -12.65
N GLY A 104 12.17 -2.17 -13.16
CA GLY A 104 12.72 -2.78 -14.37
C GLY A 104 12.58 -1.87 -15.59
N LYS A 105 11.42 -1.22 -15.75
CA LYS A 105 11.19 -0.26 -16.84
C LYS A 105 12.00 1.03 -16.71
N SER A 106 12.42 1.39 -15.50
CA SER A 106 13.12 2.66 -15.22
C SER A 106 14.65 2.57 -15.33
N GLN A 107 15.21 1.38 -15.61
CA GLN A 107 16.66 1.21 -15.76
C GLN A 107 17.19 1.96 -16.99
N LYS A 108 17.88 3.09 -16.78
CA LYS A 108 18.56 3.84 -17.84
C LYS A 108 19.91 3.17 -18.13
N LYS A 109 20.08 2.63 -19.35
CA LYS A 109 21.36 2.07 -19.81
C LYS A 109 22.24 3.17 -20.37
N TYR A 110 23.22 3.64 -19.60
CA TYR A 110 24.22 4.59 -20.07
C TYR A 110 25.26 3.86 -20.92
N ARG A 111 25.31 4.18 -22.22
CA ARG A 111 26.37 3.68 -23.10
C ARG A 111 27.53 4.66 -23.04
N TYR A 112 28.67 4.19 -22.54
CA TYR A 112 29.92 4.91 -22.68
C TYR A 112 30.32 4.90 -24.15
N LYS A 113 30.37 6.10 -24.75
CA LYS A 113 31.04 6.32 -26.03
C LYS A 113 32.44 6.80 -25.70
N TYR A 114 33.44 6.03 -26.14
CA TYR A 114 34.82 6.52 -26.15
C TYR A 114 34.88 7.62 -27.22
N LEU A 115 35.09 8.87 -26.83
CA LEU A 115 35.55 9.90 -27.74
C LEU A 115 37.08 9.82 -27.76
N ASP A 116 37.67 9.91 -28.94
CA ASP A 116 39.11 10.06 -29.06
C ASP A 116 39.47 11.49 -28.66
N GLU A 117 40.31 11.62 -27.63
CA GLU A 117 40.67 12.89 -27.00
C GLU A 117 41.81 13.59 -27.75
N TRP A 118 42.34 12.98 -28.82
CA TRP A 118 43.65 13.30 -29.42
C TRP A 118 43.58 13.59 -30.92
N ASN A 119 42.65 14.44 -31.36
CA ASN A 119 42.70 15.06 -32.70
C ASN A 119 42.81 16.58 -32.63
#